data_AF-A0A223S7A8-F1
#
_entry.id   AF-A0A223S7A8-F1
#
_cell.length_a   1.000
_cell.length_b   1.000
_cell.length_c   1.000
_cell.angle_alpha   90.00
_cell.angle_beta   90.00
_cell.angle_gamma   90.00
#
_symmetry.space_group_name_H-M   'P 1'
#
loop_
_entity.id
_entity.type
_entity.pdbx_description
1 polymer ?
#
loop_
_entity_poly.entity_id
_entity_poly.type
_entity_poly.pdbx_seq_one_letter_code
_entity_poly.pdbx_strand_id
1 'polypeptide(L)'
;MTRAIAIRYPDGSIHIPVGFADPSAQTVACGTDIICPGDADYEYYAAHAVPVEELQKQPERDPERAAALKAEFRRRYRRDHRGRSA
;
A
#
# COMPACT_ATOMS: atom_id res chain seq x y z
N MET A 1 0.19 15.13 -0.38
CA MET A 1 0.09 14.75 1.04
C MET A 1 -0.10 13.24 1.11
N THR A 2 0.98 12.48 1.22
CA THR A 2 0.96 11.01 1.16
C THR A 2 1.02 10.49 2.59
N ARG A 3 -0.15 10.34 3.23
CA ARG A 3 -0.28 9.76 4.58
C ARG A 3 -0.52 8.25 4.46
N ALA A 4 0.56 7.49 4.62
CA ALA A 4 0.62 6.21 5.33
C ALA A 4 2.09 5.78 5.35
N ILE A 5 2.73 5.79 6.52
CA ILE A 5 4.11 5.34 6.71
C ILE A 5 4.01 4.47 7.97
N ALA A 6 4.15 3.15 7.86
CA ALA A 6 4.00 2.19 8.96
C ALA A 6 2.57 1.99 9.56
N ILE A 7 2.13 0.73 9.58
CA ILE A 7 0.91 0.25 10.24
C ILE A 7 1.32 -0.72 11.33
N ARG A 8 0.89 -0.50 12.58
CA ARG A 8 1.20 -1.39 13.70
C ARG A 8 0.10 -2.43 13.89
N TYR A 9 0.50 -3.69 14.02
CA TYR A 9 -0.38 -4.82 14.27
C TYR A 9 -0.35 -5.25 15.75
N PRO A 10 -1.37 -6.01 16.21
CA PRO A 10 -1.48 -6.44 17.62
C PRO A 10 -0.32 -7.31 18.11
N ASP A 11 0.36 -8.01 17.22
CA ASP A 11 1.55 -8.82 17.50
C ASP A 11 2.83 -7.97 17.68
N GLY A 12 2.72 -6.65 17.51
CA GLY A 12 3.84 -5.72 17.61
C GLY A 12 4.60 -5.54 16.30
N SER A 13 4.25 -6.25 15.24
CA SER A 13 4.86 -6.04 13.92
C SER A 13 4.41 -4.72 13.30
N ILE A 14 5.28 -4.15 12.46
CA ILE A 14 5.02 -2.92 11.72
C ILE A 14 5.11 -3.20 10.23
N HIS A 15 4.02 -2.94 9.51
CA HIS A 15 3.94 -3.13 8.07
C HIS A 15 4.09 -1.77 7.36
N ILE A 16 5.09 -1.65 6.50
CA ILE A 16 5.37 -0.43 5.74
C ILE A 16 5.01 -0.69 4.27
N PRO A 17 4.01 0.02 3.71
CA PRO A 17 3.74 -0.06 2.28
C PRO A 17 4.92 0.53 1.51
N VAL A 18 5.63 -0.29 0.74
CA VAL A 18 6.75 0.17 -0.09
C VAL A 18 6.28 0.22 -1.54
N GLY A 19 6.12 1.44 -2.05
CA GLY A 19 5.95 1.68 -3.48
C GLY A 19 7.28 2.05 -4.09
N PHE A 20 7.87 1.17 -4.91
CA PHE A 20 9.01 1.57 -5.74
C PHE A 20 8.49 1.99 -7.11
N ALA A 21 8.71 3.26 -7.45
CA ALA A 21 8.60 3.72 -8.83
C ALA A 21 9.99 3.58 -9.46
N ASP A 22 10.15 2.63 -10.37
CA ASP A 22 11.38 2.54 -11.17
C ASP A 22 11.44 3.76 -12.11
N PRO A 23 12.45 4.62 -12.03
CA PRO A 23 12.56 5.76 -12.94
C PRO A 23 12.75 5.33 -14.41
N SER A 24 13.23 4.10 -14.64
CA SER A 24 13.56 3.54 -15.95
C SER A 24 12.48 2.62 -16.53
N ALA A 25 11.58 2.10 -15.69
CA ALA A 25 10.46 1.28 -16.11
C ALA A 25 9.14 1.94 -15.68
N GLN A 26 8.15 2.01 -16.58
CA GLN A 26 6.79 2.50 -16.27
C GLN A 26 6.02 1.61 -15.24
N THR A 27 6.73 0.81 -14.45
CA THR A 27 6.18 -0.19 -13.54
C THR A 27 6.32 0.32 -12.11
N VAL A 28 5.18 0.39 -11.41
CA VAL A 28 5.14 0.62 -9.96
C VAL A 28 5.01 -0.73 -9.31
N ALA A 29 6.02 -1.15 -8.55
CA ALA A 29 5.92 -2.34 -7.70
C ALA A 29 5.38 -1.91 -6.33
N CYS A 30 4.34 -2.59 -5.86
CA CYS A 30 3.74 -2.36 -4.55
C CYS A 30 4.06 -3.57 -3.66
N GLY A 31 4.85 -3.36 -2.60
CA GLY A 31 5.19 -4.35 -1.60
C GLY A 31 4.81 -3.91 -0.19
N THR A 32 5.08 -4.77 0.78
CA THR A 32 4.96 -4.43 2.21
C THR A 32 6.16 -5.00 2.91
N ASP A 33 6.97 -4.12 3.49
CA ASP A 33 8.06 -4.52 4.39
C ASP A 33 7.50 -4.71 5.79
N ILE A 34 8.01 -5.72 6.49
CA ILE A 34 7.59 -6.07 7.85
C ILE A 34 8.79 -5.89 8.76
N ILE A 35 8.64 -5.05 9.79
CA ILE A 35 9.64 -4.81 10.82
C ILE A 35 9.11 -5.36 12.15
N CYS A 36 9.94 -6.14 12.82
CA CYS A 36 9.64 -6.77 14.10
C CYS A 36 10.35 -6.05 15.26
N PRO A 37 9.86 -6.21 16.51
CA PRO A 37 10.57 -5.70 17.68
C PRO A 37 12.00 -6.24 17.75
N GLY A 38 12.98 -5.34 17.88
CA GLY A 38 14.41 -5.66 17.91
C GLY A 38 15.14 -5.49 16.57
N ASP A 39 14.41 -5.28 15.47
CA ASP A 39 15.00 -4.91 14.19
C ASP A 39 15.56 -3.48 14.22
N ALA A 40 16.55 -3.22 13.38
CA ALA A 40 17.04 -1.85 13.16
C ALA A 40 15.89 -0.96 12.69
N ASP A 41 15.87 0.28 13.16
CA ASP A 41 14.84 1.29 12.87
C ASP A 41 13.41 0.98 13.37
N TYR A 42 13.20 -0.12 14.10
CA TYR A 42 11.88 -0.45 14.67
C TYR A 42 11.29 0.71 15.49
N GLU A 43 12.06 1.29 16.41
CA GLU A 43 11.60 2.40 17.25
C GLU A 43 11.22 3.65 16.44
N TYR A 44 11.96 3.93 15.37
CA TYR A 44 11.65 5.05 14.47
C TYR A 44 10.30 4.84 13.80
N TYR A 45 10.05 3.65 13.25
CA TYR A 45 8.78 3.35 12.61
C TYR A 45 7.64 3.21 13.63
N ALA A 46 7.90 2.66 14.82
CA ALA A 46 6.92 2.53 15.89
C ALA A 46 6.38 3.89 16.35
N ALA A 47 7.25 4.91 16.43
CA ALA A 47 6.87 6.28 16.78
C ALA A 47 5.96 6.97 15.75
N HIS A 48 5.94 6.45 14.51
CA HIS A 48 5.16 7.01 13.40
C HIS A 48 4.04 6.09 12.91
N ALA A 49 3.95 4.88 13.45
CA ALA A 49 2.98 3.88 13.03
C ALA A 49 1.57 4.21 13.53
N VAL A 50 0.58 3.96 12.69
CA VAL A 50 -0.84 4.02 13.06
C VAL A 50 -1.33 2.61 13.42
N PRO A 51 -2.09 2.42 14.51
CA PRO A 51 -2.70 1.12 14.81
C PRO A 51 -3.62 0.65 13.68
N VAL A 52 -3.58 -0.64 13.35
CA VAL A 52 -4.44 -1.21 12.29
C VAL A 52 -5.92 -0.97 12.55
N GLU A 53 -6.34 -0.91 13.82
CA GLU A 53 -7.73 -0.64 14.21
C GLU A 53 -8.14 0.80 13.87
N GLU A 54 -7.22 1.77 13.98
CA GLU A 54 -7.47 3.15 13.56
C GLU A 54 -7.54 3.28 12.04
N LEU A 55 -6.73 2.51 11.31
CA LEU A 55 -6.83 2.42 9.86
C LEU A 55 -8.18 1.83 9.44
N GLN A 56 -8.65 0.77 10.10
CA GLN A 56 -9.93 0.13 9.83
C GLN A 56 -11.14 1.01 10.19
N LYS A 57 -10.99 1.91 11.17
CA LYS A 57 -12.01 2.90 11.54
C LYS A 57 -12.12 4.07 10.57
N GLN A 58 -11.12 4.28 9.71
CA GLN A 58 -11.29 5.25 8.64
C GLN A 58 -12.45 4.77 7.77
N PRO A 59 -13.43 5.65 7.47
CA PRO A 59 -14.57 5.24 6.66
C PRO A 59 -14.02 4.62 5.39
N GLU A 60 -14.47 3.39 5.11
CA GLU A 60 -14.23 2.73 3.84
C GLU A 60 -14.48 3.79 2.77
N ARG A 61 -13.42 4.18 2.04
CA ARG A 61 -13.56 5.17 0.98
C ARG A 61 -14.70 4.67 0.11
N ASP A 62 -15.78 5.45 0.09
CA ASP A 62 -17.03 5.24 -0.65
C ASP A 62 -16.95 4.00 -1.56
N PRO A 63 -17.59 2.87 -1.17
CA PRO A 63 -17.42 1.60 -1.85
C PRO A 63 -17.77 1.70 -3.35
N GLU A 64 -18.67 2.62 -3.73
CA GLU A 64 -18.99 2.90 -5.13
C GLU A 64 -17.81 3.55 -5.85
N ARG A 65 -17.17 4.54 -5.20
CA ARG A 65 -15.97 5.19 -5.71
C ARG A 65 -14.79 4.23 -5.81
N ALA A 66 -14.60 3.34 -4.83
CA ALA A 66 -13.57 2.30 -4.87
C ALA A 66 -13.83 1.30 -6.00
N ALA A 67 -15.08 0.86 -6.18
CA ALA A 67 -15.49 0.00 -7.29
C ALA A 67 -15.28 0.68 -8.66
N ALA A 68 -15.62 1.96 -8.77
CA ALA A 68 -15.41 2.75 -9.98
C ALA A 68 -13.93 2.84 -10.36
N LEU A 69 -13.06 3.18 -9.39
CA LEU A 69 -11.61 3.23 -9.59
C LEU A 69 -11.03 1.86 -9.98
N LYS A 70 -11.49 0.78 -9.36
CA LYS A 70 -11.09 -0.60 -9.71
C LYS A 70 -11.54 -0.98 -11.12
N ALA A 71 -12.75 -0.59 -11.51
CA ALA A 71 -13.27 -0.83 -12.86
C ALA A 71 -12.51 -0.04 -13.92
N GLU A 72 -12.17 1.23 -13.64
CA GLU A 72 -11.34 2.07 -14.49
C GLU A 72 -9.92 1.50 -14.66
N PHE A 73 -9.27 1.12 -13.55
CA PHE A 73 -7.97 0.46 -13.60
C PHE A 73 -8.02 -0.82 -14.44
N ARG A 74 -9.02 -1.69 -14.24
CA ARG A 74 -9.19 -2.91 -15.04
C ARG A 74 -9.36 -2.63 -16.53
N ARG A 75 -10.06 -1.54 -16.89
CA ARG A 75 -10.23 -1.12 -18.30
C ARG A 75 -8.90 -0.65 -18.88
N ARG A 76 -8.17 0.21 -18.17
CA ARG A 76 -6.85 0.71 -18.57
C ARG A 76 -5.84 -0.42 -18.70
N TYR A 77 -5.71 -1.27 -17.69
CA TYR A 77 -4.84 -2.44 -17.70
C TYR A 77 -5.14 -3.37 -18.89
N ARG A 78 -6.43 -3.67 -19.14
CA ARG A 78 -6.82 -4.47 -20.31
C ARG A 78 -6.47 -3.81 -21.63
N ARG A 79 -6.60 -2.50 -21.76
CA ARG A 79 -6.21 -1.77 -22.98
C ARG A 79 -4.70 -1.82 -23.19
N ASP A 80 -3.94 -1.53 -22.15
CA ASP A 80 -2.49 -1.40 -22.21
C ASP A 80 -1.81 -2.77 -22.35
N HIS A 81 -2.47 -3.86 -21.91
CA HIS A 81 -1.98 -5.24 -22.04
C HIS A 81 -2.73 -6.08 -23.10
N ARG A 82 -3.64 -5.49 -23.88
CA ARG A 82 -4.37 -6.21 -24.95
C ARG A 82 -3.52 -6.63 -26.15
N GLY A 83 -2.25 -6.24 -26.18
CA GLY A 83 -1.29 -6.61 -27.22
C GLY A 83 -0.04 -7.34 -26.73
N ARG A 84 0.00 -7.81 -25.47
CA ARG A 84 1.14 -8.59 -24.92
C ARG A 84 0.94 -10.11 -24.89
N SER A 85 -0.03 -10.59 -25.67
CA SER A 85 -0.23 -12.02 -25.91
C SER A 85 -0.34 -12.26 -27.42
N ALA A 86 0.82 -12.22 -28.06
CA ALA A 86 1.25 -13.04 -29.22
C ALA A 86 2.63 -12.54 -29.65
#